data_AF-A0AA51YIN0-F1
#
_entry.id   AF-A0AA51YIN0-F1
#
_cell.length_a   1.000
_cell.length_b   1.000
_cell.length_c   1.000
_cell.angle_alpha   90.00
_cell.angle_beta   90.00
_cell.angle_gamma   90.00
#
_symmetry.space_group_name_H-M   'P 1'
#
loop_
_entity.id
_entity.type
_entity.pdbx_description
1 polymer ?
#
loop_
_entity_poly.entity_id
_entity_poly.type
_entity_poly.pdbx_seq_one_letter_code
_entity_poly.pdbx_strand_id
1 'polypeptide(L)'
;MNEEETIEAYAVTDSNIIYRISYFWGIPIIIVFGWLKNKYVSIFSVEHDAHRLVVLYYGICPVVRNDRLRIAGSIEYGGNIGINGKVMIAYKIENLSTGDTYEKV
;
A
#
# COMPACT_ATOMS: atom_id res chain seq x y z
N MET A 1 8.54 4.49 -17.05
CA MET A 1 7.80 5.75 -16.85
C MET A 1 6.76 5.40 -15.81
N ASN A 2 6.93 5.85 -14.57
CA ASN A 2 5.95 5.57 -13.52
C ASN A 2 4.76 6.48 -13.79
N GLU A 3 3.61 5.90 -14.12
CA GLU A 3 2.38 6.65 -14.28
C GLU A 3 1.89 7.00 -12.87
N GLU A 4 1.87 8.31 -12.57
CA GLU A 4 1.20 8.81 -11.38
C GLU A 4 -0.31 8.70 -11.62
N GLU A 5 -0.98 8.04 -10.69
CA GLU A 5 -2.41 7.77 -10.76
C GLU A 5 -3.07 8.17 -9.45
N THR A 6 -4.32 8.63 -9.55
CA THR A 6 -5.21 8.82 -8.40
C THR A 6 -6.44 7.96 -8.59
N ILE A 7 -6.68 7.06 -7.65
CA ILE A 7 -7.82 6.14 -7.68
C ILE A 7 -8.73 6.38 -6.47
N GLU A 8 -10.03 6.21 -6.66
CA GLU A 8 -10.98 6.04 -5.55
C GLU A 8 -11.41 4.57 -5.49
N ALA A 9 -11.23 3.94 -4.33
CA ALA A 9 -11.45 2.50 -4.17
C ALA A 9 -11.85 2.15 -2.74
N TYR A 10 -12.43 0.95 -2.58
CA TYR A 10 -12.73 0.40 -1.25
C TYR A 10 -11.62 -0.52 -0.77
N ALA A 11 -11.27 -0.41 0.50
CA ALA A 11 -10.35 -1.33 1.16
C ALA A 11 -10.98 -2.73 1.27
N VAL A 12 -10.27 -3.75 0.80
CA VAL A 12 -10.68 -5.16 0.87
C VAL A 12 -10.11 -5.84 2.12
N THR A 13 -9.00 -5.31 2.65
CA THR A 13 -8.33 -5.78 3.85
C THR A 13 -8.05 -4.62 4.79
N ASP A 14 -7.92 -4.93 6.08
CA ASP A 14 -7.34 -3.99 7.03
C ASP A 14 -5.87 -3.72 6.66
N SER A 15 -5.35 -2.58 7.08
CA SER A 15 -3.94 -2.22 6.94
C SER A 15 -3.07 -3.09 7.83
N ASN A 16 -2.10 -3.78 7.23
CA ASN A 16 -1.03 -4.45 7.93
C ASN A 16 0.17 -3.50 8.04
N ILE A 17 0.43 -3.02 9.25
CA ILE A 17 1.50 -2.06 9.53
C ILE A 17 2.73 -2.83 10.01
N ILE A 18 3.70 -2.96 9.13
CA ILE A 18 4.93 -3.72 9.38
C ILE A 18 6.02 -2.77 9.84
N TYR A 19 6.63 -3.10 10.98
CA TYR A 19 7.84 -2.46 11.46
C TYR A 19 9.08 -3.08 10.81
N ARG A 20 10.03 -2.24 10.41
CA ARG A 20 11.33 -2.66 9.89
C ARG A 20 12.16 -3.33 11.00
N ILE A 21 11.95 -4.63 11.23
CA ILE A 21 12.94 -5.54 11.82
C ILE A 21 13.33 -6.57 10.76
N SER A 22 14.64 -6.75 10.65
CA SER A 22 15.43 -7.40 9.62
C SER A 22 15.26 -8.93 9.49
N TYR A 23 14.15 -9.53 9.90
CA TYR A 23 13.95 -10.98 9.78
C TYR A 23 12.45 -11.31 9.72
N PHE A 24 12.02 -11.98 8.65
CA PHE A 24 10.67 -12.54 8.56
C PHE A 24 10.75 -14.01 8.15
N TRP A 25 10.65 -14.90 9.14
CA TRP A 25 10.26 -16.30 8.95
C TRP A 25 8.77 -16.39 9.29
N GLY A 26 7.90 -16.62 8.30
CA GLY A 26 6.52 -17.04 8.61
C GLY A 26 5.37 -16.61 7.68
N ILE A 27 5.55 -15.75 6.67
CA ILE A 27 4.48 -15.41 5.69
C ILE A 27 5.13 -15.30 4.30
N PRO A 28 4.51 -15.81 3.21
CA PRO A 28 5.09 -15.80 1.86
C PRO A 28 4.98 -14.42 1.19
N ILE A 29 5.38 -13.36 1.88
CA ILE A 29 5.56 -12.01 1.31
C ILE A 29 7.02 -11.63 1.53
N ILE A 30 7.87 -11.99 0.57
CA ILE A 30 9.30 -11.69 0.60
C ILE A 30 9.49 -10.25 0.10
N ILE A 31 9.37 -9.28 1.00
CA ILE A 31 9.74 -7.89 0.70
C ILE A 31 11.26 -7.81 0.63
N VAL A 32 11.81 -7.56 -0.56
CA VAL A 32 13.26 -7.45 -0.76
C VAL A 32 13.74 -6.08 -0.28
N PHE A 33 14.47 -6.08 0.84
CA PHE A 33 14.95 -4.87 1.52
C PHE A 33 16.19 -4.28 0.84
N GLY A 34 15.97 -3.58 -0.28
CA GLY A 34 16.97 -2.71 -0.91
C GLY A 34 16.52 -1.24 -1.04
N TRP A 35 15.21 -0.98 -1.16
CA TRP A 35 14.67 0.32 -1.64
C TRP A 35 13.71 1.04 -0.70
N LEU A 36 13.31 0.43 0.42
CA LEU A 36 12.32 1.01 1.35
C LEU A 36 13.00 1.97 2.34
N LYS A 37 12.80 3.29 2.18
CA LYS A 37 13.45 4.33 3.02
C LYS A 37 12.83 4.50 4.42
N ASN A 38 11.57 4.08 4.65
CA ASN A 38 10.83 4.38 5.89
C ASN A 38 10.78 3.21 6.90
N LYS A 39 10.67 3.56 8.20
CA LYS A 39 10.69 2.63 9.34
C LYS A 39 9.43 1.74 9.45
N TYR A 40 8.31 2.26 8.95
CA TYR A 40 7.03 1.58 8.89
C TYR A 40 6.55 1.53 7.45
N VAL A 41 5.88 0.44 7.11
CA VAL A 41 5.17 0.28 5.84
C VAL A 41 3.78 -0.24 6.14
N SER A 42 2.78 0.45 5.62
CA SER A 42 1.38 0.02 5.66
C SER A 42 1.02 -0.66 4.36
N ILE A 43 0.47 -1.88 4.45
CA ILE A 43 0.14 -2.74 3.32
C ILE A 43 -1.32 -3.13 3.41
N PHE A 44 -2.09 -2.90 2.36
CA PHE A 44 -3.47 -3.35 2.26
C PHE A 44 -3.83 -3.61 0.79
N SER A 45 -5.02 -4.15 0.54
CA SER A 45 -5.56 -4.34 -0.81
C SER A 45 -6.83 -3.52 -1.01
N VAL A 46 -7.01 -2.99 -2.22
CA VAL A 46 -8.21 -2.28 -2.66
C VAL A 46 -8.83 -2.95 -3.87
N GLU A 47 -10.11 -2.69 -4.10
CA GLU A 47 -10.80 -3.09 -5.33
C GLU A 47 -10.42 -2.14 -6.48
N HIS A 48 -9.92 -2.69 -7.59
CA HIS A 48 -9.53 -1.90 -8.76
C HIS A 48 -9.67 -2.73 -10.05
N ASP A 49 -10.43 -2.24 -11.03
CA ASP A 49 -10.62 -2.87 -12.35
C ASP A 49 -10.88 -4.39 -12.32
N ALA A 50 -11.84 -4.81 -11.49
CA ALA A 50 -12.23 -6.21 -11.26
C ALA A 50 -11.16 -7.12 -10.62
N HIS A 51 -10.03 -6.55 -10.18
CA HIS A 51 -8.97 -7.26 -9.47
C HIS A 51 -8.63 -6.57 -8.14
N ARG A 52 -7.82 -7.24 -7.31
CA ARG A 52 -7.29 -6.65 -6.08
C ARG A 52 -5.96 -5.99 -6.39
N LEU A 53 -5.87 -4.69 -6.10
CA LEU A 53 -4.62 -3.94 -6.19
C LEU A 53 -4.00 -3.85 -4.80
N VAL A 54 -2.74 -4.27 -4.65
CA VAL A 54 -1.99 -4.09 -3.41
C VAL A 54 -1.51 -2.66 -3.33
N VAL A 55 -1.70 -2.02 -2.19
CA VAL A 55 -1.25 -0.66 -1.89
C VAL A 55 -0.15 -0.71 -0.85
N LEU A 56 0.94 -0.01 -1.12
CA LEU A 56 2.06 0.19 -0.22
C LEU A 56 2.19 1.67 0.11
N TYR A 57 2.09 1.99 1.40
CA TYR A 57 2.35 3.32 1.92
C TYR A 57 3.54 3.29 2.87
N TYR A 58 4.52 4.14 2.59
CA TYR A 58 5.72 4.26 3.41
C TYR A 58 5.45 5.09 4.67
N GLY A 59 4.74 4.51 5.63
CA GLY A 59 4.43 5.13 6.90
C GLY A 59 3.41 4.32 7.67
N ILE A 60 2.88 4.92 8.74
CA ILE A 60 1.74 4.38 9.50
C ILE A 60 0.48 4.96 8.86
N CYS A 61 -0.37 4.09 8.30
CA CYS A 61 -1.64 4.43 7.67
C CYS A 61 -2.66 3.36 8.06
N PRO A 62 -3.40 3.57 9.16
CA PRO A 62 -4.52 2.72 9.55
C PRO A 62 -5.63 2.81 8.49
N VAL A 63 -6.06 1.66 8.00
CA VAL A 63 -7.20 1.49 7.09
C VAL A 63 -7.96 0.27 7.58
N VAL A 64 -9.28 0.35 7.62
CA VAL A 64 -10.16 -0.77 7.96
C VAL A 64 -10.82 -1.27 6.68
N ARG A 65 -11.10 -2.57 6.61
CA ARG A 65 -11.89 -3.15 5.52
C ARG A 65 -13.19 -2.37 5.33
N ASN A 66 -13.54 -2.13 4.06
CA ASN A 66 -14.66 -1.33 3.57
C ASN A 66 -14.51 0.18 3.72
N ASP A 67 -13.35 0.68 4.19
CA ASP A 67 -13.06 2.12 4.09
C ASP A 67 -13.04 2.55 2.63
N ARG A 68 -13.68 3.69 2.35
CA ARG A 68 -13.60 4.35 1.05
C ARG A 68 -12.36 5.24 1.04
N LEU A 69 -11.47 5.01 0.10
CA LEU A 69 -10.17 5.68 0.03
C LEU A 69 -10.02 6.44 -1.28
N ARG A 70 -9.34 7.58 -1.23
CA ARG A 70 -8.70 8.20 -2.39
C ARG A 70 -7.19 8.07 -2.26
N ILE A 71 -6.56 7.43 -3.23
CA ILE A 71 -5.16 7.02 -3.16
C ILE A 71 -4.42 7.63 -4.35
N ALA A 72 -3.39 8.42 -4.07
CA ALA A 72 -2.49 8.96 -5.09
C ALA A 72 -1.09 8.34 -4.95
N GLY A 73 -0.54 7.90 -6.07
CA GLY A 73 0.67 7.10 -6.08
C GLY A 73 1.15 6.76 -7.48
N SER A 74 2.16 5.91 -7.57
CA SER A 74 2.60 5.30 -8.83
C SER A 74 2.24 3.83 -8.88
N ILE A 75 1.71 3.36 -10.02
CA ILE A 75 1.52 1.94 -10.27
C ILE A 75 2.78 1.35 -10.88
N GLU A 76 3.29 0.28 -10.26
CA GLU A 76 4.49 -0.43 -10.67
C GLU A 76 4.26 -1.95 -10.67
N TYR A 77 5.15 -2.71 -11.30
CA TYR A 77 5.11 -4.17 -11.20
C TYR A 77 5.83 -4.62 -9.93
N GLY A 78 5.11 -5.29 -9.04
CA GLY A 78 5.57 -5.67 -7.70
C GLY A 78 6.63 -6.79 -7.66
N GLY A 79 7.06 -7.30 -8.81
CA GLY A 79 8.02 -8.41 -8.90
C GLY A 79 9.33 -8.12 -8.15
N ASN A 80 9.78 -6.86 -8.15
CA ASN A 80 10.99 -6.42 -7.45
C ASN A 80 10.87 -6.42 -5.92
N ILE A 81 9.66 -6.55 -5.38
CA ILE A 81 9.36 -6.57 -3.93
C ILE A 81 8.59 -7.83 -3.52
N GLY A 82 8.66 -8.89 -4.34
CA GLY A 82 8.07 -10.19 -4.04
C GLY A 82 6.54 -10.25 -4.17
N ILE A 83 5.93 -9.28 -4.85
CA ILE A 83 4.48 -9.28 -5.16
C ILE A 83 4.31 -9.67 -6.63
N ASN A 84 3.58 -10.73 -6.90
CA ASN A 84 3.22 -11.10 -8.26
C ASN A 84 2.01 -10.26 -8.72
N GLY A 85 2.25 -9.24 -9.55
CA GLY A 85 1.22 -8.36 -10.09
C GLY A 85 1.54 -6.87 -9.94
N LYS A 86 0.57 -6.01 -10.25
CA LYS A 86 0.68 -4.56 -10.08
C LYS A 86 0.57 -4.18 -8.60
N VAL A 87 1.31 -3.16 -8.20
CA VAL A 87 1.29 -2.57 -6.87
C VAL A 87 1.19 -1.05 -6.98
N MET A 88 0.39 -0.44 -6.11
CA MET A 88 0.30 1.01 -5.96
C MET A 88 1.26 1.46 -4.86
N ILE A 89 2.27 2.24 -5.23
CA ILE A 89 3.15 2.90 -4.28
C ILE A 89 2.54 4.27 -3.96
N ALA A 90 1.81 4.35 -2.84
CA ALA A 90 1.09 5.55 -2.46
C ALA A 90 2.02 6.59 -1.81
N TYR A 91 1.90 7.84 -2.25
CA TYR A 91 2.46 9.00 -1.56
C TYR A 91 1.40 9.79 -0.78
N LYS A 92 0.12 9.66 -1.15
CA LYS A 92 -1.01 10.28 -0.44
C LYS A 92 -2.20 9.32 -0.36
N ILE A 93 -2.82 9.23 0.80
CA ILE A 93 -4.04 8.46 1.06
C ILE A 93 -5.01 9.34 1.85
N GLU A 94 -6.21 9.55 1.32
CA GLU A 94 -7.32 10.16 2.03
C GLU A 94 -8.34 9.06 2.37
N ASN A 95 -8.64 8.88 3.65
CA ASN A 95 -9.71 8.01 4.10
C ASN A 95 -11.02 8.81 4.11
N LEU A 96 -11.86 8.59 3.10
CA LEU A 96 -13.13 9.30 2.95
C LEU A 96 -14.19 8.81 3.94
N SER A 97 -14.00 7.64 4.56
CA SER A 97 -14.87 7.12 5.61
C SER A 97 -14.63 7.80 6.97
N THR A 98 -13.37 8.12 7.30
CA THR A 98 -13.00 8.72 8.60
C THR A 98 -12.65 10.20 8.52
N GLY A 99 -12.29 10.69 7.34
CA GLY A 99 -11.76 12.05 7.12
C GLY A 99 -10.25 12.17 7.32
N ASP A 100 -9.55 11.09 7.66
CA ASP A 100 -8.10 11.10 7.87
C ASP A 100 -7.33 11.28 6.56
N THR A 101 -6.18 11.95 6.61
CA THR A 101 -5.27 12.10 5.46
C THR A 101 -3.84 11.75 5.86
N TYR A 102 -3.21 10.92 5.05
CA TYR A 102 -1.82 10.49 5.19
C TYR A 102 -1.05 10.92 3.96
N GLU A 103 -0.01 11.73 4.15
CA GLU A 103 0.83 12.21 3.07
C GLU A 103 2.30 12.03 3.44
N LYS A 104 3.07 11.51 2.50
CA LYS A 104 4.51 11.35 2.67
C LYS A 104 5.17 12.73 2.55
N VAL A 105 5.61 13.26 3.70
CA VAL A 105 6.42 14.49 3.80
C VAL A 105 7.83 14.27 3.26
#